data_AF-A0A2N7Q1F6-F1
#
_entry.id   AF-A0A2N7Q1F6-F1
#
_cell.length_a   1.000
_cell.length_b   1.000
_cell.length_c   1.000
_cell.angle_alpha   90.00
_cell.angle_beta   90.00
_cell.angle_gamma   90.00
#
_symmetry.space_group_name_H-M   'P 1'
#
loop_
_entity.id
_entity.type
_entity.pdbx_description
1 polymer ?
#
loop_
_entity_poly.entity_id
_entity_poly.type
_entity_poly.pdbx_seq_one_letter_code
_entity_poly.pdbx_strand_id
1 'polypeptide(L)'
;MENSIEEIKQIILGYSDDYRKKLINWFARQNDTTQIEVFKLTQDYIKRYTENKQPTPQVHFAFFLKALISMSSIEQKLRKKELNSNEIKKAQALIINRIKTQKKSKTAKKAYKIKVLFYDLKRLHEEESLSFNDLVNYLSKMHKLKVTKAYLIKIYNKLKTNQD
;
A
#
# COMPACT_ATOMS: atom_id res chain seq x y z
N MET A 1 8.34 31.74 18.46
CA MET A 1 8.90 30.48 19.01
C MET A 1 7.98 29.85 20.05
N GLU A 2 7.43 30.59 21.02
CA GLU A 2 6.45 30.04 21.99
C GLU A 2 5.21 29.44 21.34
N ASN A 3 4.59 30.15 20.38
CA ASN A 3 3.45 29.63 19.61
C ASN A 3 3.76 28.31 18.88
N SER A 4 5.02 28.12 18.49
CA SER A 4 5.50 26.97 17.73
C SER A 4 5.72 25.74 18.62
N ILE A 5 6.06 25.92 19.89
CA ILE A 5 6.20 24.82 20.86
C ILE A 5 4.82 24.40 21.35
N GLU A 6 3.93 25.37 21.58
CA GLU A 6 2.55 25.11 21.97
C GLU A 6 1.78 24.37 20.87
N GLU A 7 1.99 24.72 19.60
CA GLU A 7 1.44 23.99 18.45
C GLU A 7 1.88 22.52 18.45
N ILE A 8 3.17 22.23 18.70
CA ILE A 8 3.70 20.86 18.76
C ILE A 8 3.07 20.09 19.93
N LYS A 9 3.00 20.71 21.11
CA LYS A 9 2.35 20.11 22.27
C LYS A 9 0.89 19.82 21.99
N GLN A 10 0.15 20.73 21.37
CA GLN A 10 -1.23 20.49 20.97
C GLN A 10 -1.37 19.38 19.93
N ILE A 11 -0.45 19.27 18.97
CA ILE A 11 -0.50 18.18 17.99
C ILE A 11 -0.19 16.81 18.65
N ILE A 12 0.73 16.76 19.59
CA ILE A 12 1.09 15.50 20.26
C ILE A 12 0.06 15.13 21.31
N LEU A 13 -0.31 16.06 22.19
CA LEU A 13 -1.14 15.85 23.38
C LEU A 13 -2.63 16.10 23.14
N GLY A 14 -2.99 16.90 22.14
CA GLY A 14 -4.37 17.24 21.82
C GLY A 14 -5.16 16.11 21.16
N TYR A 15 -4.51 15.00 20.81
CA TYR A 15 -5.17 13.79 20.33
C TYR A 15 -4.96 12.63 21.30
N SER A 16 -5.97 11.79 21.48
CA SER A 16 -5.84 10.59 22.31
C SER A 16 -4.87 9.57 21.70
N ASP A 17 -4.27 8.75 22.55
CA ASP A 17 -3.37 7.66 22.17
C ASP A 17 -4.02 6.70 21.17
N ASP A 18 -5.29 6.37 21.35
CA ASP A 18 -6.07 5.53 20.44
C ASP A 18 -6.21 6.17 19.05
N TYR A 19 -6.44 7.49 19.00
CA TYR A 19 -6.52 8.21 17.73
C TYR A 19 -5.16 8.24 17.01
N ARG A 20 -4.06 8.50 17.73
CA ARG A 20 -2.70 8.43 17.17
C ARG A 20 -2.40 7.03 16.62
N LYS A 21 -2.78 5.98 17.36
CA LYS A 21 -2.63 4.58 16.92
C LYS A 21 -3.44 4.29 15.65
N LYS A 22 -4.67 4.81 15.54
CA LYS A 22 -5.50 4.69 14.32
C LYS A 22 -4.84 5.35 13.11
N LEU A 23 -4.24 6.53 13.27
CA LEU A 23 -3.51 7.23 12.20
C LEU A 23 -2.30 6.43 11.72
N ILE A 24 -1.49 5.91 12.64
CA ILE A 24 -0.31 5.09 12.31
C ILE A 24 -0.74 3.80 11.59
N ASN A 25 -1.80 3.14 12.07
CA ASN A 25 -2.35 1.96 11.41
C ASN A 25 -2.93 2.30 10.03
N TRP A 26 -3.53 3.48 9.85
CA TRP A 26 -3.97 3.95 8.55
C TRP A 26 -2.78 4.12 7.61
N PHE A 27 -1.69 4.75 8.07
CA PHE A 27 -0.45 4.96 7.31
C PHE A 27 0.16 3.64 6.85
N ALA A 28 0.30 2.67 7.77
CA ALA A 28 0.90 1.36 7.48
C ALA A 28 0.12 0.56 6.43
N ARG A 29 -1.17 0.85 6.25
CA ARG A 29 -2.02 0.20 5.21
C ARG A 29 -1.92 0.88 3.85
N GLN A 30 -1.30 2.06 3.77
CA GLN A 30 -1.17 2.79 2.52
C GLN A 30 -0.07 2.21 1.65
N ASN A 31 -0.15 2.46 0.34
CA ASN A 31 0.92 2.11 -0.59
C ASN A 31 2.10 3.09 -0.48
N ASP A 32 3.25 2.68 -1.00
CA ASP A 32 4.50 3.45 -0.95
C ASP A 32 4.33 4.86 -1.50
N THR A 33 3.56 5.04 -2.59
CA THR A 33 3.28 6.36 -3.16
C THR A 33 2.60 7.28 -2.14
N THR A 34 1.56 6.80 -1.46
CA THR A 34 0.85 7.58 -0.45
C THR A 34 1.75 7.83 0.77
N GLN A 35 2.54 6.83 1.17
CA GLN A 35 3.49 6.99 2.29
C GLN A 35 4.55 8.06 1.98
N ILE A 36 5.08 8.07 0.75
CA ILE A 36 6.01 9.10 0.28
C ILE A 36 5.37 10.48 0.31
N GLU A 37 4.10 10.62 -0.12
CA GLU A 37 3.39 11.90 -0.06
C GLU A 37 3.18 12.39 1.39
N VAL A 38 2.89 11.48 2.34
CA VAL A 38 2.86 11.83 3.77
C VAL A 38 4.21 12.37 4.22
N PHE A 39 5.32 11.72 3.84
CA PHE A 39 6.65 12.17 4.21
C PHE A 39 7.03 13.51 3.56
N LYS A 40 6.66 13.75 2.29
CA LYS A 40 6.85 15.07 1.65
C LYS A 40 6.10 16.17 2.39
N LEU A 41 4.82 15.93 2.71
CA LEU A 41 4.02 16.89 3.47
C LEU A 41 4.60 17.15 4.87
N THR A 42 5.11 16.11 5.51
CA THR A 42 5.83 16.21 6.79
C THR A 42 7.07 17.10 6.65
N GLN A 43 7.88 16.89 5.60
CA GLN A 43 9.06 17.73 5.32
C GLN A 43 8.67 19.17 5.04
N ASP A 44 7.58 19.43 4.32
CA ASP A 44 7.12 20.78 4.04
C ASP A 44 6.68 21.51 5.32
N TYR A 45 6.00 20.82 6.24
CA TYR A 45 5.68 21.39 7.55
C TYR A 45 6.93 21.69 8.36
N ILE A 46 7.90 20.77 8.37
CA ILE A 46 9.17 20.96 9.06
C ILE A 46 9.92 22.15 8.49
N LYS A 47 10.08 22.26 7.16
CA LYS A 47 10.76 23.39 6.51
C LYS A 47 10.17 24.74 6.89
N ARG A 48 8.84 24.83 6.94
CA ARG A 48 8.12 26.05 7.37
C ARG A 48 8.31 26.36 8.85
N TYR A 49 8.53 25.33 9.67
CA TYR A 49 8.74 25.46 11.11
C TYR A 49 10.19 25.82 11.46
N THR A 50 11.15 25.21 10.77
CA THR A 50 12.57 25.36 11.04
C THR A 50 13.21 26.28 10.00
N GLU A 51 13.01 27.59 10.14
CA GLU A 51 13.72 28.54 9.28
C GLU A 51 15.23 28.52 9.52
N ASN A 52 15.72 28.14 10.73
CA ASN A 52 17.17 28.17 11.06
C ASN A 52 17.63 27.14 12.14
N LYS A 53 16.88 26.07 12.43
CA LYS A 53 17.25 25.09 13.47
C LYS A 53 17.05 23.65 13.00
N GLN A 54 17.88 22.72 13.47
CA GLN A 54 17.63 21.30 13.22
C GLN A 54 16.35 20.87 13.98
N PRO A 55 15.38 20.25 13.29
CA PRO A 55 14.16 19.75 13.91
C PRO A 55 14.48 18.62 14.90
N THR A 56 13.85 18.67 16.09
CA THR A 56 13.98 17.59 17.07
C THR A 56 13.12 16.39 16.70
N PRO A 57 13.37 15.19 17.26
CA PRO A 57 12.52 14.02 17.03
C PRO A 57 11.03 14.27 17.36
N GLN A 58 10.75 15.09 18.37
CA GLN A 58 9.39 15.48 18.74
C GLN A 58 8.72 16.33 17.65
N VAL A 59 9.48 17.26 17.04
CA VAL A 59 9.03 18.07 15.89
C VAL A 59 8.70 17.15 14.71
N HIS A 60 9.59 16.20 14.39
CA HIS A 60 9.36 15.21 13.35
C HIS A 60 8.08 14.40 13.59
N PHE A 61 7.91 13.87 14.80
CA PHE A 61 6.75 13.06 15.13
C PHE A 61 5.44 13.86 15.09
N ALA A 62 5.43 15.09 15.63
CA ALA A 62 4.27 15.96 15.58
C ALA A 62 3.85 16.26 14.14
N PHE A 63 4.78 16.68 13.29
CA PHE A 63 4.45 17.00 11.90
C PHE A 63 4.10 15.78 11.07
N PHE A 64 4.65 14.60 11.41
CA PHE A 64 4.18 13.35 10.84
C PHE A 64 2.72 13.10 11.18
N LEU A 65 2.32 13.20 12.45
CA LEU A 65 0.91 13.08 12.86
C LEU A 65 0.01 14.12 12.17
N LYS A 66 0.47 15.37 12.06
CA LYS A 66 -0.24 16.45 11.35
C LYS A 66 -0.48 16.09 9.88
N ALA A 67 0.52 15.55 9.20
CA ALA A 67 0.41 15.09 7.82
C ALA A 67 -0.58 13.91 7.70
N LEU A 68 -0.54 12.96 8.63
CA LEU A 68 -1.50 11.85 8.67
C LEU A 68 -2.94 12.33 8.85
N ILE A 69 -3.18 13.29 9.73
CA ILE A 69 -4.51 13.88 9.95
C ILE A 69 -4.99 14.56 8.68
N SER A 70 -4.14 15.40 8.07
CA SER A 70 -4.48 16.10 6.82
C SER A 70 -4.88 15.11 5.73
N MET A 71 -4.07 14.09 5.47
CA MET A 71 -4.33 13.14 4.39
C MET A 71 -5.48 12.17 4.67
N SER A 72 -5.63 11.69 5.92
CA SER A 72 -6.75 10.82 6.29
C SER A 72 -8.08 11.55 6.35
N SER A 73 -8.10 12.84 6.71
CA SER A 73 -9.31 13.66 6.70
C SER A 73 -9.85 13.89 5.28
N ILE A 74 -8.96 14.06 4.29
CA ILE A 74 -9.34 14.14 2.87
C ILE A 74 -10.09 12.86 2.45
N GLU A 75 -9.63 11.70 2.90
CA GLU A 75 -10.34 10.43 2.65
C GLU A 75 -11.70 10.32 3.32
N GLN A 76 -11.84 10.84 4.53
CA GLN A 76 -13.12 10.84 5.23
C GLN A 76 -14.12 11.78 4.57
N LYS A 77 -13.68 12.98 4.16
CA LYS A 77 -14.50 13.93 3.41
C LYS A 77 -14.96 13.36 2.07
N LEU A 78 -14.11 12.58 1.39
CA LEU A 78 -14.48 11.85 0.18
C LEU A 78 -15.62 10.85 0.41
N ARG A 79 -15.59 10.12 1.52
CA ARG A 79 -16.64 9.15 1.87
C ARG A 79 -17.97 9.84 2.18
N LYS A 80 -17.93 11.07 2.70
CA LYS A 80 -19.11 11.88 3.07
C LYS A 80 -19.66 12.75 1.93
N LYS A 81 -19.02 12.78 0.75
CA LYS A 81 -19.38 13.62 -0.42
C LYS A 81 -19.38 15.14 -0.13
N GLU A 82 -18.59 15.61 0.84
CA GLU A 82 -18.53 17.02 1.26
C GLU A 82 -17.36 17.79 0.59
N LEU A 83 -17.17 17.69 -0.73
CA LEU A 83 -15.99 18.27 -1.40
C LEU A 83 -16.31 19.15 -2.62
N ASN A 84 -15.48 20.19 -2.80
CA ASN A 84 -15.46 21.01 -4.01
C ASN A 84 -14.75 20.28 -5.18
N SER A 85 -15.05 20.69 -6.42
CA SER A 85 -14.65 19.97 -7.65
C SER A 85 -13.13 19.71 -7.80
N ASN A 86 -12.28 20.60 -7.30
CA ASN A 86 -10.82 20.46 -7.35
C ASN A 86 -10.27 19.42 -6.35
N GLU A 87 -10.91 19.26 -5.20
CA GLU A 87 -10.49 18.28 -4.18
C GLU A 87 -10.89 16.85 -4.61
N ILE A 88 -12.00 16.71 -5.33
CA ILE A 88 -12.46 15.46 -5.93
C ILE A 88 -11.46 14.92 -6.95
N LYS A 89 -10.85 15.78 -7.78
CA LYS A 89 -9.85 15.34 -8.79
C LYS A 89 -8.57 14.80 -8.15
N LYS A 90 -8.02 15.50 -7.15
CA LYS A 90 -6.81 15.05 -6.42
C LYS A 90 -7.07 13.71 -5.71
N ALA A 91 -8.25 13.57 -5.14
CA ALA A 91 -8.70 12.36 -4.49
C ALA A 91 -8.89 11.16 -5.43
N GLN A 92 -9.53 11.36 -6.58
CA GLN A 92 -9.72 10.31 -7.58
C GLN A 92 -8.37 9.81 -8.10
N ALA A 93 -7.40 10.71 -8.30
CA ALA A 93 -6.04 10.33 -8.69
C ALA A 93 -5.37 9.42 -7.63
N LEU A 94 -5.55 9.71 -6.34
CA LEU A 94 -5.06 8.87 -5.24
C LEU A 94 -5.72 7.48 -5.23
N ILE A 95 -7.04 7.41 -5.40
CA ILE A 95 -7.78 6.14 -5.45
C ILE A 95 -7.33 5.29 -6.65
N ILE A 96 -7.18 5.90 -7.84
CA ILE A 96 -6.73 5.21 -9.05
C ILE A 96 -5.31 4.67 -8.86
N ASN A 97 -4.40 5.46 -8.27
CA ASN A 97 -3.05 5.01 -7.98
C ASN A 97 -3.03 3.84 -6.98
N ARG A 98 -3.91 3.84 -5.98
CA ARG A 98 -4.07 2.71 -5.05
C ARG A 98 -4.58 1.45 -5.73
N ILE A 99 -5.58 1.56 -6.60
CA ILE A 99 -6.10 0.41 -7.35
C ILE A 99 -5.03 -0.16 -8.28
N LYS A 100 -4.28 0.69 -8.99
CA LYS A 100 -3.21 0.28 -9.91
C LYS A 100 -2.07 -0.44 -9.18
N THR A 101 -1.64 0.07 -8.04
CA THR A 101 -0.55 -0.52 -7.22
C THR A 101 -0.97 -1.80 -6.52
N GLN A 102 -2.19 -1.87 -5.96
CA GLN A 102 -2.68 -3.06 -5.27
C GLN A 102 -2.88 -4.27 -6.22
N LYS A 103 -3.31 -4.02 -7.48
CA LYS A 103 -3.38 -5.06 -8.51
C LYS A 103 -2.00 -5.63 -8.86
N LYS A 104 -0.96 -4.78 -8.96
CA LYS A 104 0.41 -5.24 -9.23
C LYS A 104 0.94 -6.14 -8.11
N SER A 105 0.76 -5.75 -6.84
CA SER A 105 1.23 -6.54 -5.68
C SER A 105 0.56 -7.93 -5.60
N LYS A 106 -0.76 -8.02 -5.75
CA LYS A 106 -1.48 -9.32 -5.71
C LYS A 106 -1.07 -10.25 -6.86
N THR A 107 -0.84 -9.70 -8.05
CA THR A 107 -0.41 -10.47 -9.22
C THR A 107 1.02 -10.98 -9.05
N ALA A 108 1.92 -10.18 -8.48
CA ALA A 108 3.28 -10.59 -8.15
C ALA A 108 3.30 -11.74 -7.14
N LYS A 109 2.46 -11.69 -6.10
CA LYS A 109 2.35 -12.78 -5.10
C LYS A 109 1.90 -14.11 -5.70
N LYS A 110 0.91 -14.10 -6.60
CA LYS A 110 0.43 -15.33 -7.26
C LYS A 110 1.47 -15.89 -8.23
N ALA A 111 2.08 -15.02 -9.04
CA ALA A 111 3.14 -15.43 -9.97
C ALA A 111 4.35 -16.01 -9.24
N TYR A 112 4.75 -15.40 -8.11
CA TYR A 112 5.83 -15.91 -7.27
C TYR A 112 5.51 -17.30 -6.70
N LYS A 113 4.30 -17.51 -6.16
CA LYS A 113 3.88 -18.84 -5.69
C LYS A 113 3.90 -19.91 -6.78
N ILE A 114 3.42 -19.57 -8.00
CA ILE A 114 3.51 -20.49 -9.14
C ILE A 114 4.97 -20.78 -9.49
N LYS A 115 5.86 -19.78 -9.45
CA LYS A 115 7.29 -19.96 -9.69
C LYS A 115 7.93 -20.93 -8.69
N VAL A 116 7.60 -20.81 -7.40
CA VAL A 116 8.11 -21.73 -6.37
C VAL A 116 7.65 -23.17 -6.61
N LEU A 117 6.39 -23.35 -7.05
CA LEU A 117 5.80 -24.66 -7.32
C LEU A 117 6.07 -25.17 -8.74
N PHE A 118 6.92 -24.50 -9.53
CA PHE A 118 7.00 -24.76 -10.97
C PHE A 118 7.45 -26.18 -11.30
N TYR A 119 8.46 -26.71 -10.60
CA TYR A 119 8.95 -28.07 -10.84
C TYR A 119 7.89 -29.13 -10.53
N ASP A 120 7.15 -28.97 -9.43
CA ASP A 120 6.04 -29.86 -9.10
C ASP A 120 4.94 -29.79 -10.17
N LEU A 121 4.59 -28.59 -10.62
CA LEU A 121 3.60 -28.40 -11.67
C LEU A 121 4.06 -28.98 -13.00
N LYS A 122 5.36 -28.88 -13.32
CA LYS A 122 5.95 -29.47 -14.53
C LYS A 122 5.88 -30.99 -14.47
N ARG A 123 6.30 -31.60 -13.35
CA ARG A 123 6.20 -33.04 -13.10
C ARG A 123 4.76 -33.53 -13.25
N LEU A 124 3.81 -32.88 -12.58
CA LEU A 124 2.39 -33.22 -12.65
C LEU A 124 1.83 -33.08 -14.07
N HIS A 125 2.28 -32.09 -14.85
CA HIS A 125 1.79 -31.87 -16.20
C HIS A 125 2.40 -32.83 -17.23
N GLU A 126 3.72 -33.00 -17.19
CA GLU A 126 4.50 -33.68 -18.23
C GLU A 126 4.68 -35.17 -17.96
N GLU A 127 4.79 -35.58 -16.69
CA GLU A 127 4.98 -37.00 -16.32
C GLU A 127 3.64 -37.66 -15.96
N GLU A 128 2.81 -36.99 -15.17
CA GLU A 128 1.51 -37.53 -14.70
C GLU A 128 0.34 -37.17 -15.63
N SER A 129 0.62 -36.49 -16.75
CA SER A 129 -0.35 -36.10 -17.78
C SER A 129 -1.57 -35.32 -17.28
N LEU A 130 -1.45 -34.59 -16.17
CA LEU A 130 -2.56 -33.79 -15.63
C LEU A 130 -2.82 -32.56 -16.52
N SER A 131 -4.11 -32.28 -16.77
CA SER A 131 -4.49 -31.09 -17.54
C SER A 131 -4.30 -29.82 -16.71
N PHE A 132 -4.20 -28.66 -17.38
CA PHE A 132 -4.16 -27.37 -16.66
C PHE A 132 -5.40 -27.12 -15.78
N ASN A 133 -6.55 -27.75 -16.07
CA ASN A 133 -7.71 -27.66 -15.18
C ASN A 133 -7.46 -28.42 -13.88
N ASP A 134 -6.83 -29.58 -13.95
CA ASP A 134 -6.48 -30.39 -12.79
C ASP A 134 -5.40 -29.71 -11.95
N LEU A 135 -4.42 -29.08 -12.61
CA LEU A 135 -3.40 -28.28 -11.92
C LEU A 135 -4.00 -27.06 -11.18
N VAL A 136 -5.00 -26.39 -11.77
CA VAL A 136 -5.73 -25.31 -11.07
C VAL A 136 -6.43 -25.85 -9.83
N ASN A 137 -7.08 -27.01 -9.94
CA ASN A 137 -7.75 -27.66 -8.82
C ASN A 137 -6.74 -28.08 -7.73
N TYR A 138 -5.60 -28.66 -8.12
CA TYR A 138 -4.50 -29.01 -7.23
C TYR A 138 -3.97 -27.79 -6.48
N LEU A 139 -3.69 -26.69 -7.18
CA LEU A 139 -3.24 -25.43 -6.56
C LEU A 139 -4.27 -24.86 -5.59
N SER A 140 -5.55 -24.96 -5.91
CA SER A 140 -6.64 -24.50 -5.04
C SER A 140 -6.76 -25.35 -3.78
N LYS A 141 -6.74 -26.69 -3.91
CA LYS A 141 -6.93 -27.64 -2.81
C LYS A 141 -5.70 -27.74 -1.89
N MET A 142 -4.52 -27.95 -2.48
CA MET A 142 -3.29 -28.23 -1.73
C MET A 142 -2.58 -26.96 -1.26
N HIS A 143 -2.57 -25.91 -2.09
CA HIS A 143 -1.78 -24.70 -1.87
C HIS A 143 -2.62 -23.46 -1.53
N LYS A 144 -3.95 -23.63 -1.40
CA LYS A 144 -4.93 -22.54 -1.20
C LYS A 144 -4.75 -21.39 -2.19
N LEU A 145 -4.30 -21.70 -3.41
CA LEU A 145 -3.96 -20.74 -4.46
C LEU A 145 -5.03 -20.76 -5.55
N LYS A 146 -5.96 -19.79 -5.48
CA LYS A 146 -7.00 -19.61 -6.50
C LYS A 146 -6.44 -18.85 -7.72
N VAL A 147 -6.32 -19.53 -8.85
CA VAL A 147 -5.88 -18.98 -10.14
C VAL A 147 -6.80 -19.45 -11.27
N THR A 148 -6.89 -18.69 -12.36
CA THR A 148 -7.63 -19.13 -13.55
C THR A 148 -6.72 -19.98 -14.44
N LYS A 149 -7.29 -20.88 -15.24
CA LYS A 149 -6.56 -21.70 -16.23
C LYS A 149 -5.67 -20.84 -17.13
N ALA A 150 -6.24 -19.78 -17.72
CA ALA A 150 -5.52 -18.87 -18.61
C ALA A 150 -4.32 -18.19 -17.92
N TYR A 151 -4.48 -17.80 -16.64
CA TYR A 151 -3.38 -17.22 -15.87
C TYR A 151 -2.28 -18.23 -15.58
N LEU A 152 -2.64 -19.47 -15.21
CA LEU A 152 -1.67 -20.54 -14.97
C LEU A 152 -0.86 -20.84 -16.23
N ILE A 153 -1.51 -21.03 -17.39
CA ILE A 153 -0.85 -21.28 -18.67
C ILE A 153 0.14 -20.15 -19.00
N LYS A 154 -0.28 -18.90 -18.87
CA LYS A 154 0.58 -17.74 -19.15
C LYS A 154 1.86 -17.75 -18.32
N ILE A 155 1.74 -18.01 -17.01
CA ILE A 155 2.91 -18.03 -16.12
C ILE A 155 3.75 -19.28 -16.35
N TYR A 156 3.11 -20.44 -16.53
CA TYR A 156 3.79 -21.71 -16.79
C TYR A 156 4.65 -21.64 -18.06
N ASN A 157 4.08 -21.19 -19.18
CA ASN A 157 4.83 -21.06 -20.44
C ASN A 157 5.99 -20.07 -20.31
N LYS A 158 5.76 -18.93 -19.63
CA LYS A 158 6.82 -17.95 -19.37
C LYS A 158 7.97 -18.54 -18.55
N LEU A 159 7.68 -19.43 -17.59
CA LEU A 159 8.69 -20.08 -16.77
C LEU A 159 9.43 -21.17 -17.54
N LYS A 160 8.71 -21.94 -18.37
CA LYS A 160 9.28 -22.97 -19.24
C LYS A 160 10.31 -22.37 -20.22
N THR A 161 9.96 -21.28 -20.92
CA THR A 161 10.88 -20.60 -21.86
C THR A 161 12.12 -19.98 -21.20
N ASN A 162 12.12 -19.73 -19.89
CA ASN A 162 13.30 -19.19 -19.19
C ASN A 162 14.25 -20.29 -18.66
N GLN A 163 13.95 -21.57 -18.92
CA GLN A 163 14.79 -22.71 -18.54
C GLN A 163 15.48 -23.38 -19.74
N ASP A 164 15.01 -23.08 -20.95
CA ASP A 164 15.63 -23.45 -22.23
C ASP A 164 16.58 -22.33 -22.68
#